data_AF-A0AAE2RMP6-F1
#
_entry.id   AF-A0AAE2RMP6-F1
#
_cell.length_a   1.000
_cell.length_b   1.000
_cell.length_c   1.000
_cell.angle_alpha   90.00
_cell.angle_beta   90.00
_cell.angle_gamma   90.00
#
_symmetry.space_group_name_H-M   'P 1'
#
loop_
_entity.id
_entity.type
_entity.pdbx_description
1 polymer ?
#
loop_
_entity_poly.entity_id
_entity_poly.type
_entity_poly.pdbx_seq_one_letter_code
_entity_poly.pdbx_strand_id
1 'polypeptide(L)'
;MPLYLKYNDDEIPVKIIGINGKPGTGIKKAMIICFYLVHVKLIINKVYHMPIFKIHDKLENIDLMELSNIVKETRNFEGQYIFLILNDGIEKLGIERGRSCIKAFDRRKISWSVS
;
A
#
# COMPACT_ATOMS: atom_id res chain seq x y z
N MET A 1 -21.77 8.50 -1.36
CA MET A 1 -21.79 7.13 -0.80
C MET A 1 -20.99 7.14 0.49
N PRO A 2 -21.59 6.89 1.66
CA PRO A 2 -20.86 6.95 2.93
C PRO A 2 -19.97 5.70 3.10
N LEU A 3 -18.69 5.94 3.42
CA LEU A 3 -17.72 4.93 3.78
C LEU A 3 -17.76 4.74 5.30
N TYR A 4 -17.92 3.52 5.79
CA TYR A 4 -17.94 3.25 7.23
C TYR A 4 -16.69 2.49 7.66
N LEU A 5 -16.07 2.96 8.75
CA LEU A 5 -14.92 2.33 9.39
C LEU A 5 -15.43 1.56 10.61
N LYS A 6 -15.27 0.23 10.63
CA LYS A 6 -15.60 -0.60 11.80
C LYS A 6 -14.33 -1.15 12.43
N TYR A 7 -14.22 -1.02 13.75
CA TYR A 7 -13.13 -1.61 14.54
C TYR A 7 -13.24 -3.13 14.59
N ASN A 8 -12.12 -3.83 14.49
CA ASN A 8 -12.06 -5.30 14.50
C ASN A 8 -10.79 -5.77 15.21
N ASP A 9 -10.92 -6.74 16.12
CA ASP A 9 -9.81 -7.17 16.97
C ASP A 9 -8.93 -8.26 16.32
N ASP A 10 -9.43 -8.97 15.30
CA ASP A 10 -8.80 -10.20 14.80
C ASP A 10 -7.89 -10.04 13.56
N GLU A 11 -7.90 -8.89 12.87
CA GLU A 11 -6.97 -8.55 11.78
C GLU A 11 -7.32 -7.15 11.25
N ILE A 12 -6.30 -6.27 11.09
CA ILE A 12 -6.36 -4.84 10.69
C ILE A 12 -7.54 -4.08 11.34
N PRO A 13 -7.30 -3.13 12.28
CA PRO A 13 -8.34 -2.54 13.13
C PRO A 13 -9.39 -1.67 12.42
N VAL A 14 -9.41 -1.67 11.09
CA VAL A 14 -10.29 -0.87 10.26
C VAL A 14 -10.83 -1.73 9.12
N LYS A 15 -12.14 -2.02 9.17
CA LYS A 15 -12.88 -2.67 8.09
C LYS A 15 -13.68 -1.63 7.31
N ILE A 16 -13.48 -1.59 5.99
CA ILE A 16 -14.32 -0.81 5.07
C ILE A 16 -15.58 -1.61 4.75
N ILE A 17 -16.75 -1.07 5.11
CA ILE A 17 -18.08 -1.66 4.83
C ILE A 17 -18.97 -0.68 4.06
N GLY A 18 -20.04 -1.19 3.43
CA GLY A 18 -21.02 -0.35 2.71
C GLY A 18 -20.70 -0.08 1.24
N ILE A 19 -19.73 -0.77 0.66
CA ILE A 19 -19.48 -0.74 -0.80
C ILE A 19 -20.51 -1.65 -1.48
N ASN A 20 -21.34 -1.08 -2.36
CA ASN A 20 -22.29 -1.84 -3.15
C ASN A 20 -21.55 -2.69 -4.19
N GLY A 21 -21.93 -3.97 -4.30
CA GLY A 21 -21.17 -4.99 -5.03
C GLY A 21 -20.00 -5.48 -4.18
N LYS A 22 -19.94 -6.79 -3.88
CA LYS A 22 -18.88 -7.39 -3.04
C LYS A 22 -17.53 -7.18 -3.73
N PRO A 23 -16.71 -6.19 -3.34
CA PRO A 23 -15.48 -5.93 -4.08
C PRO A 23 -14.50 -7.06 -3.81
N GLY A 24 -13.73 -7.40 -4.86
CA GLY A 24 -12.67 -8.40 -4.77
C GLY A 24 -11.63 -8.05 -3.69
N THR A 25 -10.85 -9.03 -3.29
CA THR A 25 -9.80 -8.86 -2.26
C THR A 25 -8.74 -7.84 -2.67
N GLY A 26 -8.37 -7.78 -3.95
CA GLY A 26 -7.45 -6.78 -4.51
C GLY A 26 -7.95 -5.35 -4.34
N ILE A 27 -9.18 -5.08 -4.81
CA ILE A 27 -9.83 -3.77 -4.69
C ILE A 27 -9.89 -3.31 -3.23
N LYS A 28 -10.29 -4.20 -2.30
CA LYS A 28 -10.31 -3.86 -0.86
C LYS A 28 -8.94 -3.45 -0.34
N LYS A 29 -7.88 -4.17 -0.73
CA LYS A 29 -6.51 -3.82 -0.36
C LYS A 29 -6.08 -2.48 -0.94
N ALA A 30 -6.37 -2.22 -2.23
CA ALA A 30 -6.07 -0.95 -2.86
C ALA A 30 -6.76 0.23 -2.15
N MET A 31 -8.03 0.08 -1.78
CA MET A 31 -8.77 1.09 -1.02
C MET A 31 -8.14 1.37 0.35
N ILE A 32 -7.72 0.33 1.08
CA ILE A 32 -7.04 0.46 2.37
C ILE A 32 -5.70 1.19 2.20
N ILE A 33 -4.92 0.87 1.15
CA ILE A 33 -3.64 1.55 0.86
C ILE A 33 -3.88 3.03 0.59
N CYS A 34 -4.84 3.39 -0.26
CA CYS A 34 -5.21 4.79 -0.50
C CYS A 34 -5.59 5.50 0.80
N PHE A 35 -6.37 4.85 1.67
CA PHE A 35 -6.74 5.41 2.96
C PHE A 35 -5.52 5.68 3.85
N TYR A 36 -4.55 4.75 3.89
CA TYR A 36 -3.30 4.96 4.64
C TYR A 36 -2.46 6.11 4.10
N LEU A 37 -2.33 6.24 2.78
CA LEU A 37 -1.58 7.34 2.16
C LEU A 37 -2.21 8.70 2.52
N VAL A 38 -3.54 8.81 2.43
CA VAL A 38 -4.27 10.02 2.82
C VAL A 38 -4.12 10.31 4.32
N HIS A 39 -4.13 9.27 5.16
CA HIS A 39 -3.93 9.43 6.60
C HIS A 39 -2.54 9.99 6.92
N VAL A 40 -1.47 9.49 6.27
CA VAL A 40 -0.14 10.06 6.48
C VAL A 40 -0.06 11.50 5.99
N LYS A 41 -0.67 11.81 4.84
CA LYS A 41 -0.78 13.20 4.37
C LYS A 41 -1.48 14.11 5.38
N LEU A 42 -2.53 13.61 6.04
CA LEU A 42 -3.19 14.33 7.13
C LEU A 42 -2.27 14.55 8.33
N ILE A 43 -1.49 13.54 8.72
CA ILE A 43 -0.53 13.61 9.82
C ILE A 43 0.51 14.71 9.57
N ILE A 44 1.07 14.75 8.35
CA ILE A 44 2.04 15.77 7.92
C ILE A 44 1.39 17.16 7.97
N ASN A 45 0.21 17.31 7.37
CA ASN A 45 -0.51 18.58 7.32
C ASN A 45 -0.90 19.11 8.71
N LYS A 46 -1.13 18.22 9.68
CA LYS A 46 -1.47 18.58 11.07
C LYS A 46 -0.25 18.67 11.98
N VAL A 47 0.96 18.45 11.45
CA VAL A 47 2.23 18.52 12.19
C VAL A 47 2.20 17.59 13.41
N TYR A 48 1.60 16.40 13.25
CA TYR A 48 1.63 15.39 14.30
C TYR A 48 3.00 14.70 14.32
N HIS A 49 3.56 14.51 15.51
CA HIS A 49 4.78 13.74 15.70
C HIS A 49 4.50 12.24 15.62
N MET A 50 4.52 11.69 14.40
CA MET A 50 4.35 10.26 14.12
C MET A 50 5.30 9.83 13.00
N PRO A 51 5.75 8.56 12.96
CA PRO A 51 6.54 8.06 11.84
C PRO A 51 5.83 8.23 10.50
N ILE A 52 6.55 8.81 9.54
CA ILE A 52 6.06 9.08 8.18
C ILE A 52 6.47 7.93 7.25
N PHE A 53 6.17 6.71 7.67
CA PHE A 53 6.37 5.53 6.83
C PHE A 53 5.24 4.52 6.99
N LYS A 54 5.03 3.71 5.96
CA LYS A 54 4.05 2.62 5.94
C LYS A 54 4.64 1.38 5.31
N ILE A 55 4.35 0.23 5.92
CA ILE A 55 4.81 -1.08 5.46
C ILE A 55 3.60 -1.95 5.11
N HIS A 56 3.59 -2.54 3.91
CA HIS A 56 2.57 -3.49 3.48
C HIS A 56 3.18 -4.82 3.02
N ASP A 57 2.87 -5.89 3.75
CA ASP A 57 3.47 -7.23 3.56
C ASP A 57 2.92 -7.97 2.32
N LYS A 58 1.62 -7.90 2.03
CA LYS A 58 1.00 -8.73 0.98
C LYS A 58 0.20 -7.91 -0.03
N LEU A 59 0.85 -7.46 -1.09
CA LEU A 59 0.18 -6.92 -2.29
C LEU A 59 -0.19 -8.01 -3.32
N GLU A 60 0.06 -9.26 -2.96
CA GLU A 60 -0.36 -10.45 -3.68
C GLU A 60 -1.89 -10.38 -3.84
N ASN A 61 -2.38 -10.50 -5.09
CA ASN A 61 -3.78 -10.36 -5.52
C ASN A 61 -4.30 -8.95 -5.84
N ILE A 62 -3.44 -7.92 -5.88
CA ILE A 62 -3.77 -6.63 -6.51
C ILE A 62 -3.49 -6.75 -8.02
N ASP A 63 -4.39 -6.22 -8.86
CA ASP A 63 -4.18 -6.23 -10.30
C ASP A 63 -2.97 -5.37 -10.71
N LEU A 64 -2.30 -5.71 -11.82
CA LEU A 64 -1.11 -4.99 -12.27
C LEU A 64 -1.39 -3.49 -12.48
N MET A 65 -2.57 -3.15 -13.01
CA MET A 65 -2.96 -1.76 -13.26
C MET A 65 -3.15 -1.00 -11.94
N GLU A 66 -3.82 -1.60 -10.96
CA GLU A 66 -3.99 -1.02 -9.63
C GLU A 66 -2.64 -0.85 -8.92
N LEU A 67 -1.76 -1.84 -9.03
CA LEU A 67 -0.43 -1.80 -8.45
C LEU A 67 0.45 -0.71 -9.09
N SER A 68 0.36 -0.54 -10.41
CA SER A 68 1.01 0.57 -11.14
C SER A 68 0.53 1.93 -10.64
N ASN A 69 -0.77 2.08 -10.42
CA ASN A 69 -1.33 3.32 -9.87
C ASN A 69 -0.83 3.56 -8.43
N ILE A 70 -0.80 2.54 -7.57
CA ILE A 70 -0.23 2.65 -6.22
C ILE A 70 1.24 3.09 -6.27
N VAL A 71 2.04 2.49 -7.16
CA VAL A 71 3.45 2.88 -7.36
C VAL A 71 3.59 4.34 -7.81
N LYS A 72 2.72 4.81 -8.71
CA LYS A 72 2.71 6.23 -9.14
C LYS A 72 2.36 7.18 -7.99
N GLU A 73 1.30 6.88 -7.25
CA GLU A 73 0.88 7.71 -6.11
C GLU A 73 1.95 7.75 -5.01
N THR A 74 2.60 6.61 -4.75
CA THR A 74 3.65 6.50 -3.72
C THR A 74 4.96 7.16 -4.10
N ARG A 75 5.23 7.43 -5.38
CA ARG A 75 6.36 8.26 -5.83
C ARG A 75 6.20 9.75 -5.54
N ASN A 76 4.96 10.21 -5.41
CA ASN A 76 4.65 11.59 -5.07
C ASN A 76 4.31 11.75 -3.58
N PHE A 77 4.50 10.71 -2.78
CA PHE A 77 4.10 10.66 -1.40
C PHE A 77 5.23 11.21 -0.51
N GLU A 78 4.89 12.17 0.35
CA GLU A 78 5.81 12.74 1.34
C GLU A 78 6.00 11.74 2.49
N GLY A 79 6.81 10.70 2.28
CA GLY A 79 7.05 9.66 3.27
C GLY A 79 7.60 8.37 2.68
N GLN A 80 7.95 7.43 3.55
CA GLN A 80 8.50 6.16 3.09
C GLN A 80 7.41 5.09 2.95
N TYR A 81 7.15 4.63 1.71
CA TYR A 81 6.25 3.51 1.47
C TYR A 81 7.04 2.26 1.14
N ILE A 82 6.93 1.24 1.99
CA ILE A 82 7.64 -0.04 1.86
C ILE A 82 6.62 -1.15 1.61
N PHE A 83 6.82 -1.96 0.59
CA PHE A 83 5.99 -3.14 0.39
C PHE A 83 6.74 -4.30 -0.22
N LEU A 84 6.22 -5.51 -0.02
CA LEU A 84 6.74 -6.69 -0.70
C LEU A 84 6.02 -6.91 -2.03
N ILE A 85 6.81 -7.17 -3.06
CA ILE A 85 6.35 -7.50 -4.40
C ILE A 85 7.16 -8.69 -4.94
N LEU A 86 6.53 -9.49 -5.81
CA LEU A 86 7.20 -10.56 -6.55
C LEU A 86 8.14 -9.97 -7.60
N ASN A 87 9.22 -10.68 -7.92
CA ASN A 87 10.20 -10.25 -8.94
C ASN A 87 9.55 -9.92 -10.29
N ASP A 88 8.59 -10.72 -10.74
CA ASP A 88 7.87 -10.49 -11.99
C ASP A 88 7.09 -9.18 -11.99
N GLY A 89 6.62 -8.76 -10.81
CA GLY A 89 5.94 -7.48 -10.62
C GLY A 89 6.89 -6.29 -10.81
N ILE A 90 8.14 -6.40 -10.37
CA ILE A 90 9.16 -5.36 -10.54
C ILE A 90 9.44 -5.12 -12.03
N GLU A 91 9.57 -6.19 -12.80
CA GLU A 91 9.83 -6.12 -14.25
C GLU A 91 8.64 -5.50 -14.99
N LYS A 92 7.41 -5.95 -14.69
CA LYS A 92 6.19 -5.43 -15.33
C LYS A 92 5.90 -3.97 -14.97
N LEU A 93 6.33 -3.52 -13.79
CA LEU A 93 6.11 -2.14 -13.33
C LEU A 93 7.27 -1.20 -13.72
N GLY A 94 8.34 -1.71 -14.34
CA GLY A 94 9.51 -0.90 -14.69
C GLY A 94 10.18 -0.28 -13.47
N ILE A 95 10.21 -1.00 -12.35
CA ILE A 95 10.88 -0.54 -11.14
C ILE A 95 12.38 -0.84 -11.25
N GLU A 96 13.21 0.19 -11.17
CA GLU A 96 14.65 0.03 -11.21
C GLU A 96 15.14 -0.72 -9.96
N ARG A 97 15.90 -1.81 -10.18
CA ARG A 97 16.54 -2.60 -9.12
C ARG A 97 17.77 -1.87 -8.57
N GLY A 98 17.56 -0.69 -8.00
CA GLY A 98 18.59 0.15 -7.39
C GLY A 98 18.59 0.06 -5.86
N ARG A 99 19.01 1.14 -5.18
CA ARG A 99 19.04 1.24 -3.70
C ARG A 99 17.67 1.09 -3.03
N SER A 100 16.59 1.22 -3.81
CA SER A 100 15.20 1.15 -3.37
C SER A 100 14.66 -0.27 -3.24
N CYS A 101 15.35 -1.30 -3.77
CA CYS A 101 14.94 -2.70 -3.70
C CYS A 101 15.81 -3.50 -2.74
N ILE A 102 15.24 -4.06 -1.68
CA ILE A 102 15.92 -4.94 -0.72
C ILE A 102 15.34 -6.35 -0.90
N LYS A 103 16.18 -7.36 -1.14
CA LYS A 103 15.72 -8.76 -1.18
C LYS A 103 15.22 -9.17 0.21
N ALA A 104 13.99 -9.65 0.28
CA ALA A 104 13.43 -10.20 1.50
C ALA A 104 13.92 -11.65 1.72
N PHE A 105 13.71 -12.18 2.92
CA PHE A 105 14.16 -13.52 3.33
C PHE A 105 13.61 -14.65 2.43
N ASP A 106 12.43 -14.45 1.81
CA ASP A 106 11.94 -15.29 0.71
C ASP A 106 12.55 -14.85 -0.61
N ARG A 107 13.36 -15.71 -1.25
CA ARG A 107 14.08 -15.44 -2.51
C ARG A 107 13.20 -14.99 -3.68
N ARG A 108 11.87 -15.19 -3.58
CA ARG A 108 10.89 -14.76 -4.61
C ARG A 108 10.28 -13.38 -4.36
N LYS A 109 10.48 -12.79 -3.18
CA LYS A 109 9.92 -11.50 -2.78
C LYS A 109 11.00 -10.45 -2.59
N ILE A 110 10.74 -9.25 -3.05
CA ILE A 110 11.58 -8.08 -2.88
C ILE A 110 10.76 -7.01 -2.15
N SER A 111 11.38 -6.40 -1.16
CA SER A 111 10.90 -5.17 -0.55
C SER A 111 11.30 -3.98 -1.41
N TRP A 112 10.35 -3.14 -1.78
CA TRP A 112 10.62 -1.88 -2.46
C TRP A 112 10.21 -0.71 -1.59
N SER A 113 11.06 0.32 -1.57
CA SER A 113 10.86 1.56 -0.83
C SER A 113 10.82 2.76 -1.76
N VAL A 114 9.85 3.63 -1.54
CA VAL A 114 9.78 4.98 -2.14
C VAL A 114 10.08 6.00 -1.06
N SER A 115 10.81 7.06 -1.38
CA SER A 115 11.23 8.12 -0.46
C SER A 115 11.16 9.46 -1.15
#